data_AF-A0A1H7KD07-F1
#
_entry.id   AF-A0A1H7KD07-F1
#
_cell.length_a   1.000
_cell.length_b   1.000
_cell.length_c   1.000
_cell.angle_alpha   90.00
_cell.angle_beta   90.00
_cell.angle_gamma   90.00
#
_symmetry.space_group_name_H-M   'P 1'
#
loop_
_entity.id
_entity.type
_entity.pdbx_description
1 polymer ?
#
loop_
_entity_poly.entity_id
_entity_poly.type
_entity_poly.pdbx_seq_one_letter_code
_entity_poly.pdbx_strand_id
1 'polypeptide(L)'
;MANKESNLKPYFPRNQLEDFSFSHTNIKKLLTSKYPVEEERVYKDTSQSASGLRIRVYPSGNATYFVEKRIRGASGGAKKRVIGKANEIDLFEARKTAYKFISWMAGGKDPYEELEKEKRENRVYTIRDAYDLYMDNRTIQKETRDRYERQKDVLSYIHIKRKQKWQDVEAESQLVNTNTFKGKTDNLKSLLDADLNDITSQAVLCFHKSITNNHGHGNNKAFTEGDRVIQFLGSLYDTAIDIVNEKQDDEHYIKRNPIKIMNRARGRWNNPRGKAKRRHESLDTEHIAAHYQAIMQLKTLKNETRDDYPKMKYTNIPIPGAVRAHYFLRFMFWTGWRPGDVARIQWDQIETISENDKTYTVVSWDDKEAAERLKNGEPIYRVPLNQQAELVIKELRKIKSNKINKAKQGEIKIRHDYDHNHVFLNVLENDHIKPNQHHYEKKIQELANIRFYPTGIYRKTFLTYGNEVKINIYTLKRLVFHTQNYFDVTSGYIKTHRQVLLDASEKIANYLNSYISPDSIQPKSSKQTIESSNVNIDKDIVNELTAQYGQDASKKTNDLIRIALALKSLNPNIYKKLELTTNEFAEFEDSDFSGD
;
A
#
# COMPACT_ATOMS: atom_id res chain seq x y z
N MET A 1 30.72 84.88 -24.19
CA MET A 1 31.67 84.09 -25.00
C MET A 1 31.14 82.67 -25.12
N ALA A 2 30.77 82.32 -26.36
CA ALA A 2 30.58 81.00 -26.95
C ALA A 2 30.06 79.84 -26.09
N ASN A 3 28.86 79.37 -26.47
CA ASN A 3 28.46 77.97 -26.44
C ASN A 3 29.66 77.05 -26.68
N LYS A 4 30.15 76.39 -25.63
CA LYS A 4 30.79 75.08 -25.82
C LYS A 4 29.64 74.12 -26.11
N GLU A 5 29.23 74.07 -27.38
CA GLU A 5 28.73 72.82 -27.94
C GLU A 5 29.74 71.75 -27.53
N SER A 6 29.32 70.88 -26.61
CA SER A 6 30.11 69.73 -26.24
C SER A 6 30.28 68.89 -27.50
N ASN A 7 31.49 68.96 -28.04
CA ASN A 7 31.98 68.20 -29.18
C ASN A 7 32.02 66.69 -28.86
N LEU A 8 30.85 66.07 -28.65
CA LEU A 8 30.67 64.63 -28.49
C LEU A 8 30.03 63.97 -29.74
N LYS A 9 29.77 64.75 -30.80
CA LYS A 9 29.47 64.25 -32.15
C LYS A 9 30.61 63.47 -32.87
N PRO A 10 31.92 63.47 -32.50
CA PRO A 10 32.92 62.74 -33.28
C PRO A 10 32.97 61.22 -33.02
N TYR A 11 32.37 60.72 -31.95
CA TYR A 11 32.34 59.28 -31.64
C TYR A 11 30.92 58.73 -31.80
N PHE A 12 30.53 58.62 -33.07
CA PHE A 12 29.36 57.92 -33.65
C PHE A 12 28.01 58.67 -33.68
N PRO A 13 27.80 59.42 -34.77
CA PRO A 13 26.60 59.30 -35.59
C PRO A 13 27.06 59.05 -37.04
N ARG A 14 27.03 57.81 -37.51
CA ARG A 14 27.35 57.51 -38.92
C ARG A 14 26.33 56.55 -39.48
N ASN A 15 25.39 57.12 -40.21
CA ASN A 15 24.49 56.42 -41.11
C ASN A 15 25.21 55.70 -42.29
N GLN A 16 26.55 55.54 -42.24
CA GLN A 16 27.43 55.09 -43.33
C GLN A 16 28.63 54.23 -42.83
N LEU A 17 28.43 53.29 -41.92
CA LEU A 17 29.43 52.22 -41.73
C LEU A 17 29.06 51.05 -42.65
N GLU A 18 29.91 50.80 -43.65
CA GLU A 18 30.00 49.50 -44.30
C GLU A 18 30.38 48.42 -43.27
N ASP A 19 30.17 47.16 -43.63
CA ASP A 19 30.63 46.02 -42.82
C ASP A 19 32.10 46.19 -42.42
N PHE A 20 32.45 45.91 -41.16
CA PHE A 20 33.79 46.16 -40.63
C PHE A 20 34.36 44.95 -39.88
N SER A 21 35.69 44.87 -39.75
CA SER A 21 36.32 43.76 -39.04
C SER A 21 36.14 43.96 -37.55
N PHE A 22 35.53 42.98 -36.89
CA PHE A 22 35.31 43.06 -35.45
C PHE A 22 36.64 42.87 -34.73
N SER A 23 36.91 43.75 -33.76
CA SER A 23 38.06 43.65 -32.86
C SER A 23 37.57 43.96 -31.45
N HIS A 24 38.25 43.42 -30.43
CA HIS A 24 37.88 43.68 -29.03
C HIS A 24 37.77 45.20 -28.76
N THR A 25 38.70 45.98 -29.32
CA THR A 25 38.70 47.44 -29.24
C THR A 25 37.47 48.09 -29.86
N ASN A 26 37.10 47.71 -31.09
CA ASN A 26 35.98 48.34 -31.79
C ASN A 26 34.63 47.94 -31.21
N ILE A 27 34.47 46.68 -30.81
CA ILE A 27 33.27 46.20 -30.11
C ILE A 27 33.14 46.89 -28.74
N LYS A 28 34.22 46.98 -27.96
CA LYS A 28 34.20 47.66 -26.66
C LYS A 28 33.78 49.12 -26.81
N LYS A 29 34.36 49.85 -27.78
CA LYS A 29 33.96 51.23 -28.10
C LYS A 29 32.46 51.32 -28.42
N LEU A 30 31.96 50.40 -29.24
CA LEU A 30 30.56 50.32 -29.64
C LEU A 30 29.62 50.08 -28.45
N LEU A 31 30.00 49.22 -27.50
CA LEU A 31 29.22 48.92 -26.30
C LEU A 31 29.27 50.03 -25.23
N THR A 32 30.37 50.79 -25.17
CA THR A 32 30.54 51.88 -24.20
C THR A 32 29.96 53.22 -24.66
N SER A 33 29.57 53.33 -25.93
CA SER A 33 28.97 54.56 -26.45
C SER A 33 27.54 54.73 -25.92
N LYS A 34 27.19 55.94 -25.48
CA LYS A 34 25.84 56.27 -25.01
C LYS A 34 24.81 56.20 -26.15
N TYR A 35 25.24 56.47 -27.38
CA TYR A 35 24.42 56.43 -28.60
C TYR A 35 25.28 55.90 -29.76
N PRO A 36 25.45 54.57 -29.91
CA PRO A 36 26.33 54.02 -30.95
C PRO A 36 25.75 54.12 -32.37
N VAL A 37 24.43 54.22 -32.51
CA VAL A 37 23.69 54.30 -33.77
C VAL A 37 22.43 55.16 -33.60
N GLU A 38 21.96 55.80 -34.69
CA GLU A 38 20.72 56.58 -34.69
C GLU A 38 19.47 55.69 -34.68
N GLU A 39 19.53 54.57 -35.41
CA GLU A 39 18.48 53.56 -35.51
C GLU A 39 19.07 52.15 -35.39
N GLU A 40 18.23 51.13 -35.15
CA GLU A 40 18.69 49.73 -35.11
C GLU A 40 19.44 49.36 -36.39
N ARG A 41 20.69 48.90 -36.27
CA ARG A 41 21.52 48.50 -37.41
C ARG A 41 22.19 47.15 -37.19
N VAL A 42 22.45 46.48 -38.31
CA VAL A 42 23.21 45.23 -38.37
C VAL A 42 24.53 45.48 -39.07
N TYR A 43 25.63 45.05 -38.46
CA TYR A 43 26.95 45.03 -39.07
C TYR A 43 27.44 43.59 -39.22
N LYS A 44 28.13 43.28 -40.32
CA LYS A 44 28.81 42.00 -40.51
C LYS A 44 30.30 42.13 -40.17
N ASP A 45 30.84 41.08 -39.59
CA ASP A 45 32.27 40.96 -39.36
C ASP A 45 33.00 40.67 -40.69
N THR A 46 33.92 41.54 -41.10
CA THR A 46 34.72 41.35 -42.32
C THR A 46 36.05 40.63 -42.08
N SER A 47 36.34 40.23 -40.84
CA SER A 47 37.53 39.42 -40.55
C SER A 47 37.50 38.08 -41.30
N GLN A 48 38.66 37.55 -41.68
CA GLN A 48 38.78 36.20 -42.22
C GLN A 48 38.26 35.11 -41.25
N SER A 49 38.30 35.41 -39.94
CA SER A 49 37.78 34.54 -38.86
C SER A 49 36.30 34.77 -38.54
N ALA A 50 35.62 35.69 -39.25
CA ALA A 50 34.27 36.15 -38.95
C ALA A 50 33.24 35.03 -38.87
N SER A 51 33.41 33.97 -39.66
CA SER A 51 32.48 32.82 -39.67
C SER A 51 31.01 33.25 -39.83
N GLY A 52 30.78 34.31 -40.63
CA GLY A 52 29.47 34.91 -40.88
C GLY A 52 28.79 35.56 -39.67
N LEU A 53 29.53 35.86 -38.61
CA LEU A 53 29.09 36.61 -37.45
C LEU A 53 28.57 38.00 -37.85
N ARG A 54 27.42 38.38 -37.31
CA ARG A 54 26.82 39.70 -37.41
C ARG A 54 26.53 40.22 -36.01
N ILE A 55 26.51 41.53 -35.85
CA ILE A 55 26.07 42.20 -34.63
C ILE A 55 24.93 43.14 -34.95
N ARG A 56 23.83 43.00 -34.21
CA ARG A 56 22.72 43.95 -34.21
C ARG A 56 22.96 44.93 -33.07
N VAL A 57 22.89 46.23 -33.35
CA VAL A 57 23.18 47.31 -32.41
C VAL A 57 21.96 48.23 -32.34
N TYR A 58 21.50 48.50 -31.13
CA TYR A 58 20.39 49.41 -30.87
C TYR A 58 20.90 50.79 -30.44
N PRO A 59 20.11 51.87 -30.63
CA PRO A 59 20.49 53.23 -30.21
C PRO A 59 20.83 53.35 -28.71
N SER A 60 20.32 52.43 -27.89
CA SER A 60 20.55 52.38 -26.45
C SER A 60 21.93 51.85 -26.03
N GLY A 61 22.78 51.40 -26.96
CA GLY A 61 24.06 50.75 -26.62
C GLY A 61 23.97 49.22 -26.54
N ASN A 62 22.77 48.66 -26.44
CA ASN A 62 22.58 47.21 -26.45
C ASN A 62 22.97 46.63 -27.80
N ALA A 63 23.72 45.53 -27.78
CA ALA A 63 24.09 44.83 -29.00
C ALA A 63 24.04 43.31 -28.84
N THR A 64 23.71 42.60 -29.92
CA THR A 64 23.46 41.17 -29.94
C THR A 64 24.15 40.52 -31.13
N TYR A 65 24.97 39.52 -30.87
CA TYR A 65 25.58 38.69 -31.89
C TYR A 65 24.59 37.67 -32.46
N PHE A 66 24.60 37.48 -33.77
CA PHE A 66 23.79 36.49 -34.45
C PHE A 66 24.43 36.06 -35.78
N VAL A 67 23.89 35.00 -36.37
CA VAL A 67 24.18 34.59 -37.75
C VAL A 67 22.90 34.58 -38.57
N GLU A 68 23.05 34.78 -39.86
CA GLU A 68 21.94 34.74 -40.81
C GLU A 68 22.36 33.92 -42.03
N LYS A 69 21.75 32.75 -42.21
CA LYS A 69 22.03 31.86 -43.33
C LYS A 69 20.80 31.03 -43.67
N ARG A 70 20.69 30.61 -44.93
CA ARG A 70 19.68 29.63 -45.35
C ARG A 70 20.08 28.24 -44.85
N ILE A 71 19.12 27.54 -44.26
CA ILE A 71 19.29 26.13 -43.88
C ILE A 71 19.17 25.28 -45.15
N ARG A 72 20.19 24.47 -45.43
CA ARG A 72 20.20 23.58 -46.60
C ARG A 72 19.01 22.61 -46.51
N GLY A 73 18.21 22.52 -47.58
CA GLY A 73 17.04 21.64 -47.64
C GLY A 73 15.75 22.19 -47.02
N ALA A 74 15.79 23.33 -46.31
CA ALA A 74 14.57 23.95 -45.78
C ALA A 74 13.85 24.80 -46.84
N SER A 75 12.51 24.75 -46.83
CA SER A 75 11.65 25.68 -47.56
C SER A 75 11.64 27.05 -46.85
N GLY A 76 11.96 28.13 -47.59
CA GLY A 76 12.03 29.50 -47.07
C GLY A 76 13.39 30.18 -47.23
N GLY A 77 13.46 31.41 -46.72
CA GLY A 77 14.62 32.31 -46.81
C GLY A 77 15.71 32.03 -45.75
N ALA A 78 16.68 32.95 -45.64
CA ALA A 78 17.70 32.88 -44.59
C ALA A 78 17.05 32.99 -43.20
N LYS A 79 17.47 32.13 -42.26
CA LYS A 79 17.04 32.20 -40.86
C LYS A 79 18.09 32.93 -40.03
N LYS A 80 17.61 33.77 -39.11
CA LYS A 80 18.45 34.42 -38.09
C LYS A 80 18.52 33.56 -36.83
N ARG A 81 19.74 33.32 -36.32
CA ARG A 81 20.00 32.57 -35.09
C ARG A 81 20.91 33.39 -34.19
N VAL A 82 20.37 33.78 -33.04
CA VAL A 82 21.04 34.62 -32.04
C VAL A 82 22.06 33.80 -31.27
N ILE A 83 23.26 34.36 -31.09
CA ILE A 83 24.35 33.78 -30.31
C ILE A 83 24.27 34.28 -28.86
N GLY A 84 24.03 35.59 -28.68
CA GLY A 84 23.80 36.20 -27.37
C GLY A 84 24.23 37.66 -27.35
N LYS A 85 24.18 38.30 -26.19
CA LYS A 85 24.48 39.73 -26.07
C LYS A 85 25.99 39.99 -26.16
N ALA A 86 26.37 41.03 -26.88
CA ALA A 86 27.78 41.33 -27.13
C ALA A 86 28.54 41.85 -25.89
N ASN A 87 27.84 42.25 -24.84
CA ASN A 87 28.42 42.60 -23.54
C ASN A 87 28.61 41.39 -22.61
N GLU A 88 27.95 40.26 -22.90
CA GLU A 88 28.01 39.03 -22.09
C GLU A 88 28.95 37.98 -22.71
N ILE A 89 29.20 38.05 -24.02
CA ILE A 89 29.98 37.06 -24.79
C ILE A 89 31.22 37.72 -25.39
N ASP A 90 32.40 37.14 -25.15
CA ASP A 90 33.63 37.57 -25.79
C ASP A 90 33.60 37.33 -27.31
N LEU A 91 34.23 38.23 -28.08
CA LEU A 91 34.24 38.18 -29.54
C LEU A 91 34.78 36.84 -30.08
N PHE A 92 35.77 36.24 -29.42
CA PHE A 92 36.32 34.95 -29.84
C PHE A 92 35.27 33.83 -29.73
N GLU A 93 34.58 33.74 -28.59
CA GLU A 93 33.52 32.75 -28.38
C GLU A 93 32.31 33.00 -29.29
N ALA A 94 31.99 34.27 -29.57
CA ALA A 94 30.96 34.64 -30.54
C ALA A 94 31.28 34.14 -31.96
N ARG A 95 32.52 34.32 -32.44
CA ARG A 95 32.98 33.82 -33.74
C ARG A 95 32.96 32.29 -33.80
N LYS A 96 33.42 31.61 -32.75
CA LYS A 96 33.41 30.15 -32.65
C LYS A 96 31.98 29.60 -32.70
N THR A 97 31.05 30.23 -31.98
CA THR A 97 29.62 29.84 -32.01
C THR A 97 28.98 30.14 -33.36
N ALA A 98 29.33 31.25 -34.00
CA ALA A 98 28.90 31.57 -35.35
C ALA A 98 29.33 30.51 -36.37
N TYR A 99 30.60 30.09 -36.32
CA TYR A 99 31.12 29.00 -37.14
C TYR A 99 30.30 27.72 -36.96
N LYS A 100 30.05 27.33 -35.70
CA LYS A 100 29.23 26.16 -35.35
C LYS A 100 27.84 26.23 -35.98
N PHE A 101 27.13 27.35 -35.79
CA PHE A 101 25.79 27.53 -36.33
C PHE A 101 25.77 27.52 -37.87
N ILE A 102 26.74 28.18 -38.51
CA ILE A 102 26.85 28.20 -39.97
C ILE A 102 27.14 26.82 -40.55
N SER A 103 27.96 26.02 -39.86
CA SER A 103 28.25 24.63 -40.23
C SER A 103 26.99 23.78 -40.17
N TRP A 104 26.24 23.84 -39.06
CA TRP A 104 24.96 23.14 -38.92
C TRP A 104 23.94 23.55 -40.01
N MET A 105 23.75 24.85 -40.22
CA MET A 105 22.83 25.34 -41.25
C MET A 105 23.24 24.89 -42.66
N ALA A 106 24.55 24.82 -42.95
CA ALA A 106 25.05 24.29 -44.22
C ALA A 106 24.82 22.78 -44.37
N GLY A 107 24.85 22.03 -43.26
CA GLY A 107 24.49 20.62 -43.18
C GLY A 107 22.98 20.34 -43.18
N GLY A 108 22.14 21.37 -43.15
CA GLY A 108 20.68 21.25 -43.12
C GLY A 108 20.07 21.11 -41.72
N LYS A 109 20.85 21.37 -40.67
CA LYS A 109 20.43 21.31 -39.26
C LYS A 109 20.12 22.71 -38.73
N ASP A 110 19.07 22.84 -37.93
CA ASP A 110 18.72 24.11 -37.31
C ASP A 110 19.53 24.32 -36.00
N PRO A 111 20.29 25.43 -35.85
CA PRO A 111 21.13 25.63 -34.68
C PRO A 111 20.41 25.65 -33.34
N TYR A 112 19.15 26.10 -33.29
CA TYR A 112 18.39 26.09 -32.02
C TYR A 112 17.95 24.67 -31.67
N GLU A 113 17.55 23.87 -32.64
CA GLU A 113 17.20 22.47 -32.42
C GLU A 113 18.42 21.65 -31.99
N GLU A 114 19.57 21.88 -32.63
CA GLU A 114 20.83 21.23 -32.25
C GLU A 114 21.32 21.70 -30.87
N LEU A 115 21.16 22.97 -30.51
CA LEU A 115 21.45 23.44 -29.16
C LEU A 115 20.52 22.81 -28.12
N GLU A 116 19.23 22.70 -28.41
CA GLU A 116 18.29 22.01 -27.52
C GLU A 116 18.58 20.51 -27.45
N LYS A 117 19.09 19.91 -28.53
CA LYS A 117 19.60 18.54 -28.52
C LYS A 117 20.83 18.42 -27.62
N GLU A 118 21.83 19.28 -27.80
CA GLU A 118 23.03 19.32 -26.96
C GLU A 118 22.72 19.58 -25.48
N LYS A 119 21.75 20.46 -25.18
CA LYS A 119 21.29 20.68 -23.80
C LYS A 119 20.62 19.44 -23.22
N ARG A 120 19.87 18.69 -24.02
CA ARG A 120 19.28 17.40 -23.61
C ARG A 120 20.34 16.33 -23.44
N GLU A 121 21.29 16.21 -24.36
CA GLU A 121 22.45 15.29 -24.32
C GLU A 121 23.34 15.56 -23.10
N ASN A 122 23.52 16.83 -22.74
CA ASN A 122 24.30 17.24 -21.58
C ASN A 122 23.44 17.40 -20.30
N ARG A 123 22.15 17.07 -20.34
CA ARG A 123 21.31 17.12 -19.13
C ARG A 123 21.72 15.99 -18.20
N VAL A 124 22.08 16.38 -16.98
CA VAL A 124 22.26 15.45 -15.87
C VAL A 124 20.88 15.03 -15.37
N TYR A 125 20.64 13.73 -15.32
CA TYR A 125 19.44 13.16 -14.71
C TYR A 125 19.77 12.67 -13.31
N THR A 126 19.11 13.22 -12.31
CA THR A 126 19.36 12.88 -10.90
C THR A 126 18.40 11.81 -10.38
N ILE A 127 18.68 11.24 -9.21
CA ILE A 127 17.70 10.39 -8.50
C ILE A 127 16.41 11.15 -8.20
N ARG A 128 16.48 12.46 -7.92
CA ARG A 128 15.30 13.31 -7.75
C ARG A 128 14.47 13.38 -9.03
N ASP A 129 15.09 13.62 -10.18
CA ASP A 129 14.38 13.59 -11.47
C ASP A 129 13.71 12.24 -11.70
N ALA A 130 14.41 11.13 -11.41
CA ALA A 130 13.85 9.79 -11.55
C ALA A 130 12.66 9.53 -10.61
N TYR A 131 12.72 10.07 -9.39
CA TYR A 131 11.61 10.02 -8.45
C TYR A 131 10.39 10.79 -8.95
N ASP A 132 10.58 12.02 -9.43
CA ASP A 132 9.50 12.86 -9.93
C ASP A 132 8.84 12.19 -11.14
N LEU A 133 9.65 11.68 -12.09
CA LEU A 133 9.16 10.85 -13.20
C LEU A 133 8.38 9.62 -12.73
N TYR A 134 8.86 8.93 -11.70
CA TYR A 134 8.19 7.74 -11.17
C TYR A 134 6.80 8.07 -10.58
N MET A 135 6.68 9.20 -9.90
CA MET A 135 5.44 9.61 -9.25
C MET A 135 4.44 10.20 -10.24
N ASP A 136 4.89 10.99 -11.20
CA ASP A 136 4.01 11.69 -12.16
C ASP A 136 3.37 10.72 -13.17
N ASN A 137 4.01 9.60 -13.47
CA ASN A 137 3.51 8.62 -14.45
C ASN A 137 2.60 7.53 -13.84
N ARG A 138 2.07 7.73 -12.62
CA ARG A 138 1.28 6.72 -11.93
C ARG A 138 0.10 7.32 -11.14
N THR A 139 -1.04 6.65 -11.19
CA THR A 139 -2.13 6.87 -10.23
C THR A 139 -1.84 6.07 -8.96
N ILE A 140 -1.56 6.77 -7.85
CA ILE A 140 -1.08 6.16 -6.61
C ILE A 140 -2.04 6.49 -5.45
N GLN A 141 -2.48 5.47 -4.71
CA GLN A 141 -3.24 5.64 -3.47
C GLN A 141 -2.41 6.32 -2.38
N LYS A 142 -3.07 7.10 -1.50
CA LYS A 142 -2.41 7.92 -0.45
C LYS A 142 -1.42 7.11 0.40
N GLU A 143 -1.81 5.96 0.93
CA GLU A 143 -0.95 5.13 1.78
C GLU A 143 0.29 4.62 1.04
N THR A 144 0.17 4.40 -0.28
CA THR A 144 1.31 4.00 -1.11
C THR A 144 2.23 5.18 -1.38
N ARG A 145 1.69 6.40 -1.56
CA ARG A 145 2.47 7.63 -1.67
C ARG A 145 3.29 7.88 -0.41
N ASP A 146 2.67 7.81 0.77
CA ASP A 146 3.36 8.00 2.06
C ASP A 146 4.54 7.02 2.23
N ARG A 147 4.36 5.77 1.76
CA ARG A 147 5.42 4.76 1.75
C ARG A 147 6.59 5.15 0.84
N TYR A 148 6.32 5.67 -0.35
CA TYR A 148 7.36 6.09 -1.29
C TYR A 148 8.06 7.38 -0.83
N GLU A 149 7.33 8.32 -0.24
CA GLU A 149 7.93 9.51 0.39
C GLU A 149 8.89 9.09 1.50
N ARG A 150 8.49 8.17 2.38
CA ARG A 150 9.42 7.62 3.40
C ARG A 150 10.68 7.01 2.76
N GLN A 151 10.55 6.29 1.64
CA GLN A 151 11.72 5.69 0.97
C GLN A 151 12.63 6.76 0.34
N LYS A 152 12.05 7.81 -0.24
CA LYS A 152 12.77 8.99 -0.73
C LYS A 152 13.47 9.74 0.42
N ASP A 153 12.82 9.89 1.57
CA ASP A 153 13.43 10.50 2.75
C ASP A 153 14.65 9.69 3.20
N VAL A 154 14.55 8.36 3.25
CA VAL A 154 15.71 7.50 3.57
C VAL A 154 16.84 7.69 2.57
N LEU A 155 16.56 7.77 1.26
CA LEU A 155 17.58 8.11 0.26
C LEU A 155 18.18 9.50 0.54
N SER A 156 17.35 10.46 0.93
CA SER A 156 17.78 11.84 1.19
C SER A 156 18.77 11.96 2.35
N TYR A 157 18.58 11.15 3.40
CA TYR A 157 19.39 11.11 4.63
C TYR A 157 20.75 10.41 4.44
N ILE A 158 20.98 9.78 3.29
CA ILE A 158 22.28 9.23 2.92
C ILE A 158 23.09 10.35 2.26
N HIS A 159 24.03 10.88 3.03
CA HIS A 159 24.84 11.99 2.59
C HIS A 159 26.30 11.60 2.35
N ILE A 160 26.90 12.24 1.35
CA ILE A 160 28.30 12.04 0.96
C ILE A 160 29.08 13.35 1.14
N LYS A 161 30.35 13.25 1.53
CA LYS A 161 31.26 14.39 1.67
C LYS A 161 31.35 15.20 0.37
N ARG A 162 31.29 16.52 0.47
CA ARG A 162 31.28 17.51 -0.64
C ARG A 162 32.19 17.20 -1.83
N LYS A 163 33.43 16.79 -1.56
CA LYS A 163 34.48 16.61 -2.58
C LYS A 163 34.50 15.23 -3.23
N GLN A 164 33.75 14.27 -2.70
CA GLN A 164 33.75 12.91 -3.24
C GLN A 164 32.75 12.79 -4.40
N LYS A 165 33.07 11.92 -5.37
CA LYS A 165 32.13 11.48 -6.40
C LYS A 165 31.36 10.24 -5.94
N TRP A 166 30.16 10.06 -6.46
CA TRP A 166 29.30 8.90 -6.14
C TRP A 166 29.94 7.56 -6.49
N GLN A 167 30.75 7.53 -7.53
CA GLN A 167 31.47 6.34 -8.00
C GLN A 167 32.59 5.87 -7.06
N ASP A 168 33.19 6.78 -6.29
CA ASP A 168 34.34 6.50 -5.41
C ASP A 168 33.90 6.02 -4.01
N VAL A 169 32.61 5.72 -3.83
CA VAL A 169 32.06 5.28 -2.55
C VAL A 169 32.38 3.81 -2.33
N GLU A 170 33.45 3.56 -1.59
CA GLU A 170 33.95 2.21 -1.34
C GLU A 170 33.67 1.71 0.08
N ALA A 171 33.33 2.61 1.01
CA ALA A 171 33.09 2.27 2.42
C ALA A 171 31.89 3.00 3.03
N GLU A 172 31.19 2.32 3.95
CA GLU A 172 30.03 2.88 4.66
C GLU A 172 30.37 4.11 5.51
N SER A 173 31.60 4.20 6.03
CA SER A 173 32.06 5.33 6.87
C SER A 173 32.13 6.66 6.10
N GLN A 174 32.08 6.62 4.77
CA GLN A 174 32.00 7.81 3.92
C GLN A 174 30.57 8.38 3.84
N LEU A 175 29.58 7.58 4.27
CA LEU A 175 28.17 7.93 4.30
C LEU A 175 27.80 8.39 5.71
N VAL A 176 27.32 9.62 5.83
CA VAL A 176 26.87 10.17 7.11
C VAL A 176 25.35 10.19 7.14
N ASN A 177 24.75 9.50 8.12
CA ASN A 177 23.32 9.54 8.36
C ASN A 177 22.99 10.75 9.24
N THR A 178 22.17 11.67 8.74
CA THR A 178 21.86 12.92 9.45
C THR A 178 20.67 12.81 10.39
N ASN A 179 19.92 11.68 10.40
CA ASN A 179 18.87 11.46 11.41
C ASN A 179 19.39 11.45 12.85
N THR A 180 20.70 11.23 13.04
CA THR A 180 21.37 11.18 14.34
C THR A 180 22.36 12.33 14.58
N PHE A 181 22.59 13.21 13.59
CA PHE A 181 23.70 14.16 13.62
C PHE A 181 23.27 15.58 14.00
N LYS A 182 23.73 16.10 15.17
CA LYS A 182 23.56 17.49 15.62
C LYS A 182 24.55 18.48 14.97
N GLY A 183 24.88 18.32 13.68
CA GLY A 183 25.88 19.14 12.98
C GLY A 183 25.32 19.88 11.76
N LYS A 184 26.10 20.80 11.20
CA LYS A 184 25.73 21.60 10.01
C LYS A 184 25.82 20.73 8.74
N THR A 185 24.69 20.46 8.10
CA THR A 185 24.57 19.55 6.94
C THR A 185 24.74 20.23 5.59
N ASP A 186 24.80 21.57 5.56
CA ASP A 186 24.83 22.42 4.35
C ASP A 186 25.92 22.10 3.32
N ASN A 187 26.95 21.34 3.71
CA ASN A 187 28.10 21.00 2.86
C ASN A 187 28.07 19.56 2.31
N LEU A 188 27.05 18.76 2.62
CA LEU A 188 26.99 17.37 2.18
C LEU A 188 26.10 17.21 0.94
N LYS A 189 26.46 16.28 0.06
CA LYS A 189 25.63 15.92 -1.10
C LYS A 189 24.61 14.86 -0.68
N SER A 190 23.33 15.08 -0.95
CA SER A 190 22.29 14.05 -0.75
C SER A 190 22.29 13.07 -1.91
N LEU A 191 22.01 11.78 -1.64
CA LEU A 191 21.88 10.80 -2.71
C LEU A 191 20.77 11.18 -3.72
N LEU A 192 19.78 11.98 -3.33
CA LEU A 192 18.77 12.49 -4.28
C LEU A 192 19.37 13.39 -5.37
N ASP A 193 20.47 14.06 -5.08
CA ASP A 193 21.14 14.98 -6.02
C ASP A 193 22.17 14.24 -6.90
N ALA A 194 22.27 12.91 -6.76
CA ALA A 194 23.23 12.12 -7.50
C ALA A 194 22.80 11.93 -8.95
N ASP A 195 23.74 12.16 -9.88
CA ASP A 195 23.61 11.77 -11.28
C ASP A 195 23.44 10.25 -11.37
N LEU A 196 22.41 9.80 -12.08
CA LEU A 196 22.12 8.39 -12.31
C LEU A 196 23.29 7.67 -13.00
N ASN A 197 24.10 8.37 -13.79
CA ASN A 197 25.26 7.79 -14.47
C ASN A 197 26.52 7.71 -13.62
N ASP A 198 26.60 8.45 -12.51
CA ASP A 198 27.77 8.48 -11.62
C ASP A 198 27.71 7.40 -10.52
N ILE A 199 26.56 6.77 -10.30
CA ILE A 199 26.41 5.76 -9.25
C ILE A 199 26.93 4.41 -9.73
N THR A 200 28.00 3.94 -9.09
CA THR A 200 28.55 2.61 -9.36
C THR A 200 27.77 1.51 -8.66
N SER A 201 27.85 0.30 -9.21
CA SER A 201 27.32 -0.90 -8.56
C SER A 201 27.93 -1.14 -7.17
N GLN A 202 29.17 -0.73 -6.95
CA GLN A 202 29.84 -0.83 -5.64
C GLN A 202 29.24 0.16 -4.64
N ALA A 203 29.01 1.41 -5.07
CA ALA A 203 28.35 2.43 -4.25
C ALA A 203 26.96 1.97 -3.81
N VAL A 204 26.18 1.32 -4.69
CA VAL A 204 24.87 0.73 -4.34
C VAL A 204 24.98 -0.28 -3.18
N LEU A 205 26.00 -1.13 -3.16
CA LEU A 205 26.22 -2.08 -2.07
C LEU A 205 26.53 -1.35 -0.76
N CYS A 206 27.33 -0.28 -0.81
CA CYS A 206 27.63 0.56 0.33
C CYS A 206 26.38 1.31 0.85
N PHE A 207 25.56 1.86 -0.05
CA PHE A 207 24.28 2.50 0.31
C PHE A 207 23.36 1.52 1.01
N HIS A 208 23.17 0.31 0.44
CA HIS A 208 22.32 -0.74 1.02
C HIS A 208 22.73 -1.09 2.45
N LYS A 209 24.03 -1.33 2.68
CA LYS A 209 24.54 -1.65 4.01
C LYS A 209 24.41 -0.47 4.98
N SER A 210 24.74 0.74 4.55
CA SER A 210 24.59 1.94 5.39
C SER A 210 23.14 2.17 5.80
N ILE A 211 22.17 2.04 4.88
CA ILE A 211 20.75 2.13 5.22
C ILE A 211 20.39 1.07 6.27
N THR A 212 20.81 -0.17 6.01
CA THR A 212 20.51 -1.31 6.90
C THR A 212 21.06 -1.10 8.31
N ASN A 213 22.26 -0.55 8.44
CA ASN A 213 22.93 -0.36 9.72
C ASN A 213 22.43 0.90 10.45
N ASN A 214 22.10 1.97 9.72
CA ASN A 214 21.89 3.29 10.32
C ASN A 214 20.41 3.75 10.40
N HIS A 215 19.48 3.16 9.63
CA HIS A 215 18.04 3.47 9.73
C HIS A 215 17.28 2.56 10.72
N GLY A 216 18.02 1.81 11.53
CA GLY A 216 17.48 0.95 12.58
C GLY A 216 16.81 1.71 13.72
N HIS A 217 15.92 1.04 14.45
CA HIS A 217 15.40 1.55 15.74
C HIS A 217 16.18 0.94 16.90
N GLY A 218 16.86 1.80 17.68
CA GLY A 218 17.73 1.35 18.76
C GLY A 218 18.89 0.51 18.22
N ASN A 219 19.11 -0.67 18.80
CA ASN A 219 20.17 -1.59 18.38
C ASN A 219 19.79 -2.49 17.19
N ASN A 220 18.55 -2.38 16.67
CA ASN A 220 18.05 -3.27 15.63
C ASN A 220 18.33 -2.73 14.22
N LYS A 221 19.02 -3.53 13.40
CA LYS A 221 19.26 -3.20 11.98
C LYS A 221 17.97 -3.18 11.15
N ALA A 222 17.89 -2.24 10.21
CA ALA A 222 16.74 -2.02 9.34
C ALA A 222 16.75 -2.90 8.08
N PHE A 223 16.95 -4.22 8.22
CA PHE A 223 17.12 -5.15 7.11
C PHE A 223 16.07 -5.03 6.01
N THR A 224 14.79 -4.94 6.41
CA THR A 224 13.66 -4.84 5.46
C THR A 224 13.58 -3.46 4.81
N GLU A 225 13.93 -2.39 5.53
CA GLU A 225 13.91 -1.03 4.98
C GLU A 225 15.06 -0.86 3.97
N GLY A 226 16.26 -1.34 4.30
CA GLY A 226 17.40 -1.36 3.38
C GLY A 226 17.07 -2.06 2.06
N ASP A 227 16.50 -3.27 2.11
CA ASP A 227 16.07 -3.98 0.91
C ASP A 227 15.00 -3.21 0.12
N ARG A 228 13.98 -2.68 0.80
CA ARG A 228 12.87 -1.95 0.16
C ARG A 228 13.33 -0.67 -0.51
N VAL A 229 14.21 0.10 0.13
CA VAL A 229 14.73 1.36 -0.40
C VAL A 229 15.59 1.11 -1.64
N ILE A 230 16.43 0.06 -1.63
CA ILE A 230 17.24 -0.29 -2.80
C ILE A 230 16.40 -0.87 -3.94
N GLN A 231 15.35 -1.64 -3.64
CA GLN A 231 14.37 -2.04 -4.67
C GLN A 231 13.64 -0.84 -5.27
N PHE A 232 13.24 0.12 -4.43
CA PHE A 232 12.61 1.34 -4.87
C PHE A 232 13.53 2.14 -5.77
N LEU A 233 14.79 2.36 -5.35
CA LEU A 233 15.81 2.99 -6.18
C LEU A 233 15.99 2.26 -7.52
N GLY A 234 16.02 0.92 -7.52
CA GLY A 234 16.03 0.13 -8.76
C GLY A 234 14.85 0.42 -9.67
N SER A 235 13.65 0.61 -9.10
CA SER A 235 12.43 0.94 -9.84
C SER A 235 12.43 2.36 -10.39
N LEU A 236 13.06 3.31 -9.66
CA LEU A 236 13.29 4.68 -10.14
C LEU A 236 14.18 4.67 -11.38
N TYR A 237 15.29 3.91 -11.33
CA TYR A 237 16.18 3.75 -12.50
C TYR A 237 15.46 3.12 -13.68
N ASP A 238 14.72 2.02 -13.46
CA ASP A 238 13.99 1.36 -14.55
C ASP A 238 12.98 2.34 -15.19
N THR A 239 12.20 3.05 -14.38
CA THR A 239 11.22 4.04 -14.88
C THR A 239 11.89 5.20 -15.61
N ALA A 240 13.01 5.72 -15.09
CA ALA A 240 13.74 6.80 -15.74
C ALA A 240 14.36 6.35 -17.07
N ILE A 241 14.92 5.13 -17.14
CA ILE A 241 15.44 4.56 -18.38
C ILE A 241 14.30 4.41 -19.40
N ASP A 242 13.18 3.80 -19.01
CA ASP A 242 12.03 3.60 -19.89
C ASP A 242 11.55 4.95 -20.44
N ILE A 243 11.32 5.94 -19.60
CA ILE A 243 10.77 7.23 -20.04
C ILE A 243 11.79 8.07 -20.83
N VAL A 244 13.04 8.15 -20.38
CA VAL A 244 14.04 9.06 -20.96
C VAL A 244 14.64 8.48 -22.24
N ASN A 245 14.92 7.18 -22.27
CA ASN A 245 15.55 6.53 -23.41
C ASN A 245 14.51 6.08 -24.46
N GLU A 246 13.33 5.53 -24.09
CA GLU A 246 12.33 5.09 -25.11
C GLU A 246 11.71 6.26 -25.86
N LYS A 247 11.66 7.47 -25.26
CA LYS A 247 11.18 8.68 -25.96
C LYS A 247 12.12 9.17 -27.06
N GLN A 248 13.34 8.65 -27.18
CA GLN A 248 14.40 9.25 -27.99
C GLN A 248 15.20 8.24 -28.83
N ASP A 249 14.54 7.22 -29.39
CA ASP A 249 15.01 6.37 -30.52
C ASP A 249 16.55 6.19 -30.58
N ASP A 250 17.06 5.23 -29.80
CA ASP A 250 18.47 4.81 -29.66
C ASP A 250 19.43 5.64 -28.78
N GLU A 251 19.01 6.79 -28.22
CA GLU A 251 19.87 7.60 -27.35
C GLU A 251 19.84 7.13 -25.87
N HIS A 252 21.00 6.66 -25.38
CA HIS A 252 21.17 6.07 -24.04
C HIS A 252 21.61 7.11 -22.99
N TYR A 253 20.78 8.12 -22.74
CA TYR A 253 21.08 9.19 -21.77
C TYR A 253 21.35 8.64 -20.36
N ILE A 254 20.60 7.63 -19.95
CA ILE A 254 20.87 6.84 -18.73
C ILE A 254 21.47 5.51 -19.15
N LYS A 255 22.74 5.29 -18.80
CA LYS A 255 23.56 4.19 -19.34
C LYS A 255 23.12 2.81 -18.87
N ARG A 256 22.71 2.68 -17.61
CA ARG A 256 22.34 1.41 -16.99
C ARG A 256 21.65 1.61 -15.65
N ASN A 257 20.98 0.56 -15.19
CA ASN A 257 20.55 0.44 -13.80
C ASN A 257 21.62 -0.28 -12.95
N PRO A 258 22.37 0.41 -12.06
CA PRO A 258 23.41 -0.20 -11.24
C PRO A 258 22.83 -1.16 -10.18
N ILE A 259 21.55 -1.06 -9.83
CA ILE A 259 20.87 -1.90 -8.81
C ILE A 259 20.73 -3.34 -9.27
N LYS A 260 20.82 -3.62 -10.58
CA LYS A 260 20.83 -5.00 -11.10
C LYS A 260 21.98 -5.83 -10.50
N ILE A 261 23.03 -5.19 -9.96
CA ILE A 261 24.09 -5.86 -9.18
C ILE A 261 23.54 -6.70 -8.03
N MET A 262 22.46 -6.25 -7.38
CA MET A 262 21.87 -6.92 -6.22
C MET A 262 21.39 -8.35 -6.54
N ASN A 263 21.05 -8.61 -7.81
CA ASN A 263 20.56 -9.91 -8.25
C ASN A 263 21.65 -10.86 -8.77
N ARG A 264 22.90 -10.37 -8.95
CA ARG A 264 23.98 -11.16 -9.57
C ARG A 264 24.72 -12.10 -8.62
N ALA A 265 24.55 -11.96 -7.30
CA ALA A 265 25.19 -12.84 -6.32
C ALA A 265 24.28 -13.10 -5.12
N ARG A 266 24.38 -14.30 -4.54
CA ARG A 266 23.65 -14.69 -3.33
C ARG A 266 24.14 -13.86 -2.13
N GLY A 267 23.22 -13.48 -1.25
CA GLY A 267 23.54 -12.76 -0.01
C GLY A 267 23.73 -11.24 -0.12
N ARG A 268 23.54 -10.65 -1.31
CA ARG A 268 23.57 -9.18 -1.48
C ARG A 268 22.34 -8.50 -0.90
N TRP A 269 21.18 -9.14 -1.01
CA TRP A 269 19.98 -8.73 -0.31
C TRP A 269 20.02 -9.22 1.14
N ASN A 270 19.50 -8.42 2.07
CA ASN A 270 19.39 -8.84 3.47
C ASN A 270 18.40 -10.01 3.61
N ASN A 271 17.27 -9.91 2.92
CA ASN A 271 16.28 -10.97 2.82
C ASN A 271 16.37 -11.68 1.46
N PRO A 272 15.91 -12.94 1.33
CA PRO A 272 15.90 -13.63 0.05
C PRO A 272 15.22 -12.82 -1.06
N ARG A 273 15.99 -12.45 -2.10
CA ARG A 273 15.56 -11.58 -3.22
C ARG A 273 15.01 -10.21 -2.77
N GLY A 274 15.48 -9.70 -1.62
CA GLY A 274 15.02 -8.47 -0.98
C GLY A 274 13.57 -8.52 -0.49
N LYS A 275 12.96 -9.71 -0.42
CA LYS A 275 11.59 -9.89 0.04
C LYS A 275 11.61 -10.38 1.47
N ALA A 276 11.00 -9.61 2.37
CA ALA A 276 10.85 -9.99 3.77
C ALA A 276 10.30 -11.42 3.88
N LYS A 277 10.94 -12.26 4.71
CA LYS A 277 10.54 -13.66 4.88
C LYS A 277 9.08 -13.71 5.34
N ARG A 278 8.22 -14.38 4.57
CA ARG A 278 6.85 -14.65 5.01
C ARG A 278 6.92 -15.58 6.21
N ARG A 279 6.34 -15.15 7.34
CA ARG A 279 6.17 -16.01 8.50
C ARG A 279 4.95 -16.89 8.25
N HIS A 280 5.12 -18.21 8.29
CA HIS A 280 4.03 -19.18 8.13
C HIS A 280 3.36 -19.58 9.45
N GLU A 281 3.73 -18.92 10.55
CA GLU A 281 3.20 -19.18 11.89
C GLU A 281 1.70 -18.86 12.00
N SER A 282 0.96 -19.75 12.68
CA SER A 282 -0.37 -19.54 13.27
C SER A 282 -0.24 -19.51 14.80
N LEU A 283 -1.33 -19.20 15.48
CA LEU A 283 -1.40 -19.34 16.94
C LEU A 283 -1.29 -20.84 17.28
N ASP A 284 -0.35 -21.25 18.14
CA ASP A 284 -0.22 -22.66 18.52
C ASP A 284 -1.45 -23.11 19.30
N THR A 285 -1.85 -24.38 19.14
CA THR A 285 -3.04 -24.95 19.79
C THR A 285 -2.96 -24.85 21.32
N GLU A 286 -1.79 -25.14 21.90
CA GLU A 286 -1.50 -25.00 23.34
C GLU A 286 -1.66 -23.57 23.87
N HIS A 287 -1.49 -22.58 22.98
CA HIS A 287 -1.55 -21.17 23.33
C HIS A 287 -2.95 -20.56 23.15
N ILE A 288 -3.88 -21.22 22.43
CA ILE A 288 -5.20 -20.66 22.10
C ILE A 288 -5.99 -20.24 23.34
N ALA A 289 -6.10 -21.13 24.33
CA ALA A 289 -6.87 -20.88 25.55
C ALA A 289 -6.31 -19.67 26.31
N ALA A 290 -5.03 -19.71 26.67
CA ALA A 290 -4.36 -18.66 27.42
C ALA A 290 -4.41 -17.32 26.68
N HIS A 291 -4.16 -17.33 25.36
CA HIS A 291 -4.20 -16.13 24.53
C HIS A 291 -5.59 -15.50 24.50
N TYR A 292 -6.65 -16.31 24.32
CA TYR A 292 -8.02 -15.80 24.33
C TYR A 292 -8.43 -15.25 25.71
N GLN A 293 -8.07 -15.94 26.79
CA GLN A 293 -8.34 -15.45 28.14
C GLN A 293 -7.63 -14.11 28.41
N ALA A 294 -6.40 -13.95 27.95
CA ALA A 294 -5.71 -12.66 28.03
C ALA A 294 -6.40 -11.55 27.22
N ILE A 295 -6.93 -11.84 26.03
CA ILE A 295 -7.79 -10.88 25.29
C ILE A 295 -9.00 -10.49 26.13
N MET A 296 -9.67 -11.45 26.80
CA MET A 296 -10.82 -11.18 27.67
C MET A 296 -10.45 -10.30 28.86
N GLN A 297 -9.30 -10.56 29.50
CA GLN A 297 -8.79 -9.77 30.64
C GLN A 297 -8.54 -8.30 30.29
N LEU A 298 -8.18 -7.98 29.04
CA LEU A 298 -8.01 -6.58 28.59
C LEU A 298 -9.27 -5.71 28.81
N LYS A 299 -10.47 -6.31 28.82
CA LYS A 299 -11.74 -5.60 29.04
C LYS A 299 -11.81 -4.96 30.42
N THR A 300 -11.15 -5.54 31.41
CA THR A 300 -11.17 -5.09 32.81
C THR A 300 -9.79 -4.69 33.32
N LEU A 301 -8.78 -4.67 32.44
CA LEU A 301 -7.39 -4.37 32.82
C LEU A 301 -7.28 -2.96 33.40
N LYS A 302 -6.71 -2.87 34.60
CA LYS A 302 -6.40 -1.63 35.32
C LYS A 302 -4.90 -1.54 35.54
N ASN A 303 -4.43 -0.35 35.84
CA ASN A 303 -3.04 -0.13 36.23
C ASN A 303 -2.87 -0.45 37.72
N GLU A 304 -1.79 -1.14 38.07
CA GLU A 304 -1.40 -1.39 39.46
C GLU A 304 -0.66 -0.18 40.02
N THR A 305 -0.90 0.17 41.29
CA THR A 305 -0.14 1.21 41.98
C THR A 305 1.30 0.74 42.18
N ARG A 306 2.26 1.58 41.82
CA ARG A 306 3.69 1.31 42.03
C ARG A 306 4.26 2.36 42.98
N ASP A 307 5.17 1.94 43.86
CA ASP A 307 5.77 2.81 44.88
C ASP A 307 6.61 3.93 44.25
N ASP A 308 7.22 3.68 43.09
CA ASP A 308 7.99 4.65 42.31
C ASP A 308 7.11 5.65 41.54
N TYR A 309 5.81 5.36 41.39
CA TYR A 309 4.89 6.22 40.65
C TYR A 309 3.45 6.19 41.21
N PRO A 310 3.20 6.88 42.34
CA PRO A 310 1.92 6.79 43.05
C PRO A 310 0.73 7.40 42.30
N LYS A 311 0.97 8.21 41.26
CA LYS A 311 -0.07 8.87 40.45
C LYS A 311 -0.38 8.14 39.14
N MET A 312 -0.45 6.81 39.17
CA MET A 312 -0.76 6.04 37.98
C MET A 312 -2.23 6.23 37.57
N LYS A 313 -2.49 6.56 36.30
CA LYS A 313 -3.86 6.71 35.78
C LYS A 313 -4.53 5.34 35.68
N TYR A 314 -5.87 5.29 35.70
CA TYR A 314 -6.65 4.06 35.47
C TYR A 314 -6.40 2.93 36.50
N THR A 315 -6.22 3.28 37.76
CA THR A 315 -6.11 2.32 38.87
C THR A 315 -7.48 1.80 39.31
N ASN A 316 -8.49 2.67 39.34
CA ASN A 316 -9.86 2.32 39.77
C ASN A 316 -10.79 1.96 38.61
N ILE A 317 -10.46 2.38 37.39
CA ILE A 317 -11.25 2.18 36.17
C ILE A 317 -10.42 1.43 35.11
N PRO A 318 -11.05 0.62 34.24
CA PRO A 318 -10.33 -0.04 33.16
C PRO A 318 -9.60 0.94 32.22
N ILE A 319 -8.45 0.52 31.71
CA ILE A 319 -7.64 1.31 30.77
C ILE A 319 -8.43 1.45 29.45
N PRO A 320 -8.83 2.65 29.01
CA PRO A 320 -9.71 2.82 27.86
C PRO A 320 -9.17 2.21 26.56
N GLY A 321 -7.86 2.29 26.34
CA GLY A 321 -7.23 1.66 25.18
C GLY A 321 -7.23 0.13 25.24
N ALA A 322 -7.10 -0.46 26.44
CA ALA A 322 -7.17 -1.92 26.62
C ALA A 322 -8.59 -2.45 26.33
N VAL A 323 -9.61 -1.72 26.79
CA VAL A 323 -11.02 -2.04 26.49
C VAL A 323 -11.30 -2.01 24.98
N ARG A 324 -10.75 -1.03 24.26
CA ARG A 324 -10.90 -0.94 22.80
C ARG A 324 -10.15 -2.06 22.08
N ALA A 325 -8.92 -2.33 22.51
CA ALA A 325 -8.12 -3.43 21.99
C ALA A 325 -8.78 -4.79 22.25
N HIS A 326 -9.42 -5.00 23.40
CA HIS A 326 -10.22 -6.19 23.70
C HIS A 326 -11.24 -6.46 22.60
N TYR A 327 -12.12 -5.50 22.30
CA TYR A 327 -13.17 -5.69 21.30
C TYR A 327 -12.60 -5.90 19.90
N PHE A 328 -11.58 -5.13 19.54
CA PHE A 328 -10.94 -5.21 18.23
C PHE A 328 -10.23 -6.56 18.01
N LEU A 329 -9.41 -7.00 18.97
CA LEU A 329 -8.67 -8.26 18.90
C LEU A 329 -9.60 -9.47 19.02
N ARG A 330 -10.64 -9.40 19.87
CA ARG A 330 -11.67 -10.45 20.00
C ARG A 330 -12.43 -10.64 18.69
N PHE A 331 -12.82 -9.55 18.02
CA PHE A 331 -13.49 -9.64 16.72
C PHE A 331 -12.60 -10.30 15.66
N MET A 332 -11.33 -9.91 15.56
CA MET A 332 -10.39 -10.52 14.62
C MET A 332 -10.06 -11.98 14.95
N PHE A 333 -9.97 -12.33 16.23
CA PHE A 333 -9.77 -13.72 16.66
C PHE A 333 -10.85 -14.64 16.09
N TRP A 334 -12.11 -14.20 16.12
CA TRP A 334 -13.25 -14.98 15.65
C TRP A 334 -13.49 -14.92 14.14
N THR A 335 -12.91 -13.97 13.42
CA THR A 335 -13.20 -13.76 11.99
C THR A 335 -11.99 -13.99 11.08
N GLY A 336 -10.77 -13.85 11.61
CA GLY A 336 -9.55 -13.86 10.81
C GLY A 336 -9.41 -12.65 9.87
N TRP A 337 -10.22 -11.61 10.03
CA TRP A 337 -10.24 -10.47 9.11
C TRP A 337 -8.97 -9.62 9.21
N ARG A 338 -8.66 -8.87 8.15
CA ARG A 338 -7.45 -8.04 8.13
C ARG A 338 -7.59 -6.91 9.16
N PRO A 339 -6.54 -6.57 9.93
CA PRO A 339 -6.66 -5.51 10.94
C PRO A 339 -7.00 -4.15 10.36
N GLY A 340 -6.49 -3.83 9.16
CA GLY A 340 -6.81 -2.58 8.47
C GLY A 340 -8.29 -2.48 8.11
N ASP A 341 -8.84 -3.57 7.60
CA ASP A 341 -10.24 -3.65 7.16
C ASP A 341 -11.15 -3.58 8.40
N VAL A 342 -10.91 -4.40 9.43
CA VAL A 342 -11.70 -4.37 10.67
C VAL A 342 -11.71 -3.00 11.33
N ALA A 343 -10.57 -2.30 11.35
CA ALA A 343 -10.50 -0.98 11.96
C ALA A 343 -11.45 0.01 11.27
N ARG A 344 -11.60 -0.09 9.95
CA ARG A 344 -12.39 0.83 9.13
C ARG A 344 -13.86 0.44 9.00
N ILE A 345 -14.32 -0.64 9.66
CA ILE A 345 -15.74 -1.02 9.61
C ILE A 345 -16.60 0.10 10.17
N GLN A 346 -17.62 0.49 9.42
CA GLN A 346 -18.61 1.47 9.79
C GLN A 346 -19.97 0.82 10.12
N TRP A 347 -20.80 1.53 10.88
CA TRP A 347 -22.08 1.02 11.35
C TRP A 347 -23.10 0.81 10.23
N ASP A 348 -23.03 1.60 9.16
CA ASP A 348 -23.86 1.48 7.96
C ASP A 348 -23.55 0.23 7.13
N GLN A 349 -22.34 -0.31 7.25
CA GLN A 349 -21.96 -1.58 6.62
C GLN A 349 -22.58 -2.81 7.30
N ILE A 350 -23.14 -2.66 8.51
CA ILE A 350 -23.66 -3.76 9.32
C ILE A 350 -25.18 -3.83 9.22
N GLU A 351 -25.67 -4.90 8.59
CA GLU A 351 -27.10 -5.15 8.42
C GLU A 351 -27.46 -6.55 8.93
N THR A 352 -28.73 -6.71 9.34
CA THR A 352 -29.30 -8.03 9.68
C THR A 352 -30.16 -8.46 8.51
N ILE A 353 -29.82 -9.59 7.90
CA ILE A 353 -30.52 -10.14 6.73
C ILE A 353 -31.31 -11.36 7.18
N SER A 354 -32.50 -11.52 6.61
CA SER A 354 -33.33 -12.71 6.77
C SER A 354 -33.41 -13.44 5.42
N GLU A 355 -32.90 -14.66 5.35
CA GLU A 355 -32.95 -15.51 4.16
C GLU A 355 -33.29 -16.94 4.57
N ASN A 356 -34.28 -17.57 3.93
CA ASN A 356 -34.70 -18.96 4.17
C ASN A 356 -34.96 -19.26 5.66
N ASP A 357 -35.78 -18.43 6.31
CA ASP A 357 -36.14 -18.51 7.74
C ASP A 357 -34.96 -18.41 8.72
N LYS A 358 -33.78 -17.98 8.24
CA LYS A 358 -32.59 -17.73 9.06
C LYS A 358 -32.22 -16.27 9.03
N THR A 359 -31.96 -15.72 10.21
CA THR A 359 -31.48 -14.36 10.39
C THR A 359 -30.00 -14.36 10.74
N TYR A 360 -29.19 -13.59 10.01
CA TYR A 360 -27.77 -13.43 10.34
C TYR A 360 -27.32 -11.99 10.10
N THR A 361 -26.39 -11.54 10.93
CA THR A 361 -25.74 -10.24 10.80
C THR A 361 -24.61 -10.34 9.79
N VAL A 362 -24.56 -9.43 8.82
CA VAL A 362 -23.49 -9.35 7.82
C VAL A 362 -22.73 -8.03 7.91
N VAL A 363 -21.51 -8.02 7.36
CA VAL A 363 -20.77 -6.81 7.05
C VAL A 363 -20.58 -6.73 5.54
N SER A 364 -20.85 -5.57 4.97
CA SER A 364 -20.79 -5.31 3.53
C SER A 364 -19.51 -4.55 3.12
N TRP A 365 -18.99 -4.86 1.94
CA TRP A 365 -17.80 -4.25 1.33
C TRP A 365 -18.09 -3.84 -0.11
N ASP A 366 -17.58 -2.69 -0.54
CA ASP A 366 -17.62 -2.28 -1.95
C ASP A 366 -16.64 -3.14 -2.75
N ASP A 367 -17.15 -3.80 -3.79
CA ASP A 367 -16.43 -4.75 -4.63
C ASP A 367 -16.75 -4.51 -6.13
N LYS A 368 -17.20 -3.29 -6.49
CA LYS A 368 -17.59 -2.91 -7.86
C LYS A 368 -16.56 -3.27 -8.93
N GLU A 369 -15.29 -2.91 -8.70
CA GLU A 369 -14.21 -3.19 -9.68
C GLU A 369 -14.03 -4.69 -9.93
N ALA A 370 -14.23 -5.52 -8.89
CA ALA A 370 -14.16 -6.97 -9.05
C ALA A 370 -15.41 -7.50 -9.74
N ALA A 371 -16.58 -6.93 -9.42
CA ALA A 371 -17.85 -7.29 -10.01
C ALA A 371 -17.88 -7.04 -11.53
N GLU A 372 -17.29 -5.95 -12.00
CA GLU A 372 -17.14 -5.63 -13.43
C GLU A 372 -16.39 -6.73 -14.22
N ARG A 373 -15.47 -7.45 -13.56
CA ARG A 373 -14.65 -8.50 -14.18
C ARG A 373 -15.35 -9.86 -14.17
N LEU A 374 -16.50 -9.99 -13.52
CA LEU A 374 -17.18 -11.27 -13.28
C LEU A 374 -18.56 -11.28 -13.90
N LYS A 375 -18.91 -12.37 -14.59
CA LYS A 375 -20.22 -12.54 -15.25
C LYS A 375 -21.43 -12.39 -14.29
N ASN A 376 -21.25 -12.73 -13.01
CA ASN A 376 -22.27 -12.67 -11.95
C ASN A 376 -21.78 -11.93 -10.70
N GLY A 377 -20.84 -10.98 -10.84
CA GLY A 377 -20.27 -10.27 -9.70
C GLY A 377 -21.27 -9.35 -9.02
N GLU A 378 -21.42 -9.46 -7.70
CA GLU A 378 -22.20 -8.50 -6.92
C GLU A 378 -21.32 -7.30 -6.55
N PRO A 379 -21.73 -6.04 -6.81
CA PRO A 379 -20.94 -4.85 -6.52
C PRO A 379 -20.77 -4.60 -5.01
N ILE A 380 -21.58 -5.25 -4.18
CA ILE A 380 -21.51 -5.20 -2.73
C ILE A 380 -21.35 -6.62 -2.23
N TYR A 381 -20.18 -6.92 -1.67
CA TYR A 381 -19.89 -8.22 -1.10
C TYR A 381 -20.29 -8.27 0.36
N ARG A 382 -21.10 -9.27 0.75
CA ARG A 382 -21.66 -9.41 2.10
C ARG A 382 -21.14 -10.66 2.79
N VAL A 383 -20.56 -10.49 3.98
CA VAL A 383 -19.99 -11.60 4.75
C VAL A 383 -20.75 -11.78 6.06
N PRO A 384 -21.35 -12.96 6.30
CA PRO A 384 -22.03 -13.25 7.56
C PRO A 384 -21.04 -13.39 8.71
N LEU A 385 -21.46 -12.94 9.89
CA LEU A 385 -20.72 -13.08 11.13
C LEU A 385 -21.11 -14.39 11.83
N ASN A 386 -20.12 -15.15 12.30
CA ASN A 386 -20.35 -16.23 13.25
C ASN A 386 -20.87 -15.68 14.59
N GLN A 387 -21.40 -16.56 15.44
CA GLN A 387 -22.05 -16.16 16.68
C GLN A 387 -21.13 -15.33 17.59
N GLN A 388 -19.86 -15.70 17.71
CA GLN A 388 -18.91 -15.02 18.58
C GLN A 388 -18.55 -13.61 18.08
N ALA A 389 -18.39 -13.44 16.77
CA ALA A 389 -18.17 -12.13 16.16
C ALA A 389 -19.41 -11.23 16.27
N GLU A 390 -20.61 -11.80 16.10
CA GLU A 390 -21.86 -11.05 16.26
C GLU A 390 -22.06 -10.54 17.70
N LEU A 391 -21.69 -11.33 18.71
CA LEU A 391 -21.74 -10.91 20.11
C LEU A 391 -20.88 -9.66 20.36
N VAL A 392 -19.71 -9.57 19.74
CA VAL A 392 -18.85 -8.38 19.84
C VAL A 392 -19.55 -7.13 19.28
N ILE A 393 -20.18 -7.25 18.11
CA ILE A 393 -20.93 -6.14 17.49
C ILE A 393 -22.12 -5.72 18.36
N LYS A 394 -22.87 -6.68 18.91
CA LYS A 394 -24.00 -6.41 19.82
C LYS A 394 -23.55 -5.68 21.09
N GLU A 395 -22.44 -6.10 21.69
CA GLU A 395 -21.85 -5.41 22.85
C GLU A 395 -21.45 -3.95 22.51
N LEU A 396 -20.75 -3.75 21.39
CA LEU A 396 -20.33 -2.41 20.94
C LEU A 396 -21.52 -1.51 20.61
N ARG A 397 -22.57 -2.06 19.98
CA ARG A 397 -23.81 -1.33 19.69
C ARG A 397 -24.47 -0.85 20.98
N LYS A 398 -24.56 -1.72 22.00
CA LYS A 398 -25.08 -1.37 23.32
C LYS A 398 -24.24 -0.26 23.98
N ILE A 399 -22.91 -0.34 23.92
CA ILE A 399 -22.01 0.70 24.45
C ILE A 399 -22.28 2.05 23.78
N LYS A 400 -22.36 2.08 22.45
CA LYS A 400 -22.66 3.29 21.68
C LYS A 400 -24.03 3.87 22.04
N SER A 401 -25.08 3.06 22.04
CA SER A 401 -26.44 3.50 22.38
C SER A 401 -26.51 4.06 23.79
N ASN A 402 -25.91 3.38 24.77
CA ASN A 402 -25.88 3.85 26.15
C ASN A 402 -25.17 5.21 26.27
N LYS A 403 -24.04 5.39 25.58
CA LYS A 403 -23.30 6.66 25.58
C LYS A 403 -24.13 7.79 24.98
N ILE A 404 -24.76 7.56 23.83
CA ILE A 404 -25.62 8.55 23.17
C ILE A 404 -26.82 8.91 24.06
N ASN A 405 -27.46 7.93 24.70
CA ASN A 405 -28.59 8.17 25.59
C ASN A 405 -28.20 9.01 26.80
N LYS A 406 -27.07 8.70 27.45
CA LYS A 406 -26.53 9.51 28.55
C LYS A 406 -26.23 10.94 28.13
N ALA A 407 -25.73 11.13 26.90
CA ALA A 407 -25.47 12.47 26.38
C ALA A 407 -26.77 13.26 26.12
N LYS A 408 -27.81 12.59 25.59
CA LYS A 408 -29.14 13.19 25.42
C LYS A 408 -29.79 13.58 26.76
N GLN A 409 -29.52 12.81 27.81
CA GLN A 409 -29.96 13.09 29.18
C GLN A 409 -29.12 14.16 29.90
N GLY A 410 -28.06 14.67 29.26
CA GLY A 410 -27.16 15.66 29.87
C GLY A 410 -26.19 15.11 30.91
N GLU A 411 -26.14 13.78 31.13
CA GLU A 411 -25.24 13.15 32.09
C GLU A 411 -23.76 13.23 31.67
N ILE A 412 -23.51 13.20 30.35
CA ILE A 412 -22.16 13.27 29.79
C ILE A 412 -22.11 14.22 28.61
N LYS A 413 -20.96 14.89 28.42
CA LYS A 413 -20.70 15.70 27.23
C LYS A 413 -19.93 14.87 26.20
N ILE A 414 -20.51 14.71 25.01
CA ILE A 414 -19.81 14.11 23.85
C ILE A 414 -18.97 15.21 23.18
N ARG A 415 -17.79 14.83 22.67
CA ARG A 415 -16.92 15.74 21.94
C ARG A 415 -17.56 16.15 20.61
N HIS A 416 -17.28 17.37 20.15
CA HIS A 416 -17.80 17.84 18.87
C HIS A 416 -17.25 17.01 17.68
N ASP A 417 -16.03 16.49 17.81
CA ASP A 417 -15.34 15.66 16.83
C ASP A 417 -15.58 14.16 17.06
N TYR A 418 -16.65 13.76 17.78
CA TYR A 418 -16.93 12.35 18.01
C TYR A 418 -17.28 11.64 16.71
N ASP A 419 -16.61 10.52 16.47
CA ASP A 419 -16.83 9.69 15.30
C ASP A 419 -18.05 8.78 15.51
N HIS A 420 -19.11 9.09 14.77
CA HIS A 420 -20.36 8.35 14.78
C HIS A 420 -20.38 7.15 13.82
N ASN A 421 -19.40 7.06 12.92
CA ASN A 421 -19.45 6.16 11.77
C ASN A 421 -18.74 4.85 12.07
N HIS A 422 -17.53 4.88 12.63
CA HIS A 422 -16.76 3.67 12.84
C HIS A 422 -17.24 2.83 14.03
N VAL A 423 -17.09 1.51 13.91
CA VAL A 423 -17.43 0.52 14.94
C VAL A 423 -16.35 0.44 16.01
N PHE A 424 -15.08 0.40 15.60
CA PHE A 424 -13.93 0.27 16.47
C PHE A 424 -13.21 1.60 16.62
N LEU A 425 -13.58 2.38 17.63
CA LEU A 425 -13.04 3.73 17.85
C LEU A 425 -11.69 3.73 18.57
N ASN A 426 -10.85 4.73 18.28
CA ASN A 426 -9.62 5.03 19.04
C ASN A 426 -9.94 5.54 20.47
N VAL A 427 -8.91 5.79 21.29
CA VAL A 427 -9.08 6.25 22.69
C VAL A 427 -9.80 7.60 22.80
N LEU A 428 -9.56 8.51 21.86
CA LEU A 428 -10.13 9.85 21.81
C LEU A 428 -11.55 9.87 21.23
N GLU A 429 -11.97 8.78 20.60
CA GLU A 429 -13.27 8.58 19.95
C GLU A 429 -13.57 9.52 18.79
N ASN A 430 -12.53 10.05 18.15
CA ASN A 430 -12.65 10.95 17.02
C ASN A 430 -12.22 10.34 15.68
N ASP A 431 -11.80 9.07 15.71
CA ASP A 431 -11.43 8.28 14.54
C ASP A 431 -11.43 6.80 14.93
N HIS A 432 -11.24 5.92 13.95
CA HIS A 432 -11.10 4.49 14.15
C HIS A 432 -9.79 4.09 14.86
N ILE A 433 -9.79 2.90 15.47
CA ILE A 433 -8.63 2.31 16.13
C ILE A 433 -7.48 2.07 15.15
N LYS A 434 -6.23 2.17 15.60
CA LYS A 434 -5.08 1.83 14.76
C LYS A 434 -5.04 0.32 14.45
N PRO A 435 -4.74 -0.11 13.23
CA PRO A 435 -4.67 -1.55 12.90
C PRO A 435 -3.60 -2.32 13.67
N ASN A 436 -2.47 -1.67 14.01
CA ASN A 436 -1.40 -2.27 14.79
C ASN A 436 -1.61 -1.99 16.28
N GLN A 437 -1.72 -3.06 17.08
CA GLN A 437 -1.94 -3.00 18.53
C GLN A 437 -0.73 -3.50 19.34
N HIS A 438 0.50 -3.29 18.84
CA HIS A 438 1.77 -3.76 19.45
C HIS A 438 1.87 -3.66 20.98
N HIS A 439 1.39 -2.55 21.57
CA HIS A 439 1.39 -2.39 23.02
C HIS A 439 0.52 -3.44 23.72
N TYR A 440 -0.69 -3.70 23.22
CA TYR A 440 -1.59 -4.70 23.77
C TYR A 440 -1.25 -6.12 23.33
N GLU A 441 -0.58 -6.31 22.19
CA GLU A 441 0.01 -7.59 21.81
C GLU A 441 1.07 -8.04 22.84
N LYS A 442 1.95 -7.13 23.26
CA LYS A 442 2.89 -7.38 24.36
C LYS A 442 2.18 -7.63 25.69
N LYS A 443 1.13 -6.85 25.99
CA LYS A 443 0.35 -7.07 27.21
C LYS A 443 -0.32 -8.44 27.23
N ILE A 444 -0.85 -8.91 26.11
CA ILE A 444 -1.42 -10.27 25.98
C ILE A 444 -0.35 -11.33 26.20
N GLN A 445 0.84 -11.15 25.61
CA GLN A 445 1.97 -12.05 25.84
C GLN A 445 2.31 -12.17 27.34
N GLU A 446 2.38 -11.04 28.04
CA GLU A 446 2.63 -10.99 29.50
C GLU A 446 1.51 -11.67 30.30
N LEU A 447 0.25 -11.35 30.01
CA LEU A 447 -0.91 -11.88 30.74
C LEU A 447 -1.11 -13.38 30.53
N ALA A 448 -0.84 -13.88 29.31
CA ALA A 448 -0.98 -15.29 28.98
C ALA A 448 0.27 -16.11 29.32
N ASN A 449 1.42 -15.47 29.58
CA ASN A 449 2.72 -16.13 29.76
C ASN A 449 3.07 -17.09 28.61
N ILE A 450 2.89 -16.62 27.38
CA ILE A 450 3.14 -17.36 26.13
C ILE A 450 4.12 -16.61 25.24
N ARG A 451 4.48 -17.17 24.07
CA ARG A 451 5.27 -16.44 23.07
C ARG A 451 4.49 -15.26 22.47
N PHE A 452 5.22 -14.28 21.94
CA PHE A 452 4.63 -13.11 21.31
C PHE A 452 3.86 -13.46 20.00
N TYR A 453 2.67 -12.89 19.84
CA TYR A 453 1.87 -12.99 18.62
C TYR A 453 1.42 -11.62 18.11
N PRO A 454 1.72 -11.24 16.85
CA PRO A 454 1.27 -9.98 16.28
C PRO A 454 -0.21 -10.04 15.88
N THR A 455 -0.90 -8.89 15.79
CA THR A 455 -2.34 -8.84 15.42
C THR A 455 -2.66 -9.58 14.10
N GLY A 456 -1.73 -9.56 13.14
CA GLY A 456 -1.89 -10.29 11.87
C GLY A 456 -1.91 -11.82 11.99
N ILE A 457 -1.67 -12.39 13.18
CA ILE A 457 -1.71 -13.83 13.43
C ILE A 457 -3.10 -14.40 13.24
N TYR A 458 -4.16 -13.69 13.65
CA TYR A 458 -5.52 -14.24 13.69
C TYR A 458 -6.00 -14.65 12.31
N ARG A 459 -5.63 -13.89 11.28
CA ARG A 459 -5.88 -14.24 9.88
C ARG A 459 -5.26 -15.58 9.48
N LYS A 460 -3.99 -15.78 9.85
CA LYS A 460 -3.27 -17.01 9.54
C LYS A 460 -3.85 -18.18 10.32
N THR A 461 -4.11 -17.99 11.60
CA THR A 461 -4.78 -18.96 12.47
C THR A 461 -6.12 -19.40 11.89
N PHE A 462 -6.97 -18.46 11.47
CA PHE A 462 -8.27 -18.75 10.88
C PHE A 462 -8.16 -19.52 9.56
N LEU A 463 -7.19 -19.17 8.70
CA LEU A 463 -6.94 -19.89 7.45
C LEU A 463 -6.36 -21.29 7.68
N THR A 464 -5.39 -21.43 8.59
CA THR A 464 -4.76 -22.71 8.95
C THR A 464 -5.80 -23.66 9.52
N TYR A 465 -6.54 -23.24 10.54
CA TYR A 465 -7.55 -24.09 11.16
C TYR A 465 -8.77 -24.31 10.30
N GLY A 466 -9.14 -23.34 9.45
CA GLY A 466 -10.11 -23.55 8.39
C GLY A 466 -9.74 -24.67 7.42
N ASN A 467 -8.46 -24.77 7.07
CA ASN A 467 -7.95 -25.86 6.25
C ASN A 467 -7.94 -27.20 7.01
N GLU A 468 -7.60 -27.20 8.31
CA GLU A 468 -7.66 -28.41 9.14
C GLU A 468 -9.08 -29.00 9.23
N VAL A 469 -10.10 -28.16 9.43
CA VAL A 469 -11.52 -28.59 9.44
C VAL A 469 -12.10 -28.83 8.03
N LYS A 470 -11.24 -28.89 7.01
CA LYS A 470 -11.55 -29.24 5.61
C LYS A 470 -12.50 -28.27 4.91
N ILE A 471 -12.45 -26.98 5.24
CA ILE A 471 -13.21 -25.98 4.48
C ILE A 471 -12.51 -25.72 3.15
N ASN A 472 -13.31 -25.63 2.09
CA ASN A 472 -12.83 -25.36 0.75
C ASN A 472 -12.01 -24.04 0.69
N ILE A 473 -10.86 -24.07 0.03
CA ILE A 473 -9.92 -22.93 -0.04
C ILE A 473 -10.56 -21.65 -0.63
N TYR A 474 -11.49 -21.78 -1.58
CA TYR A 474 -12.21 -20.64 -2.14
C TYR A 474 -13.18 -20.03 -1.12
N THR A 475 -13.80 -20.86 -0.29
CA THR A 475 -14.66 -20.42 0.82
C THR A 475 -13.83 -19.69 1.88
N LEU A 476 -12.66 -20.22 2.25
CA LEU A 476 -11.73 -19.54 3.16
C LEU A 476 -11.26 -18.20 2.60
N LYS A 477 -10.91 -18.13 1.31
CA LYS A 477 -10.55 -16.86 0.68
C LYS A 477 -11.71 -15.85 0.73
N ARG A 478 -12.93 -16.31 0.43
CA ARG A 478 -14.16 -15.49 0.49
C ARG A 478 -14.47 -14.95 1.89
N LEU A 479 -14.20 -15.72 2.95
CA LEU A 479 -14.41 -15.28 4.33
C LEU A 479 -13.43 -14.19 4.78
N VAL A 480 -12.22 -14.18 4.24
CA VAL A 480 -11.11 -13.43 4.84
C VAL A 480 -10.60 -12.28 3.95
N PHE A 481 -10.71 -12.37 2.61
CA PHE A 481 -10.21 -11.34 1.68
C PHE A 481 -11.25 -10.31 1.23
N HIS A 482 -12.52 -10.52 1.59
CA HIS A 482 -13.64 -9.56 1.42
C HIS A 482 -13.75 -8.90 0.04
N THR A 483 -13.19 -9.53 -0.98
CA THR A 483 -13.09 -9.02 -2.35
C THR A 483 -13.11 -10.19 -3.32
N GLN A 484 -13.68 -9.96 -4.50
CA GLN A 484 -13.75 -10.92 -5.58
C GLN A 484 -12.54 -10.84 -6.53
N ASN A 485 -11.58 -9.94 -6.26
CA ASN A 485 -10.40 -9.71 -7.12
C ASN A 485 -9.31 -10.80 -7.04
N TYR A 486 -9.32 -11.68 -6.03
CA TYR A 486 -8.26 -12.69 -5.81
C TYR A 486 -8.47 -14.01 -6.56
N PHE A 487 -9.32 -14.01 -7.58
CA PHE A 487 -9.87 -15.23 -8.14
C PHE A 487 -9.54 -15.39 -9.63
N ASP A 488 -9.22 -16.63 -10.00
CA ASP A 488 -9.11 -17.12 -11.37
C ASP A 488 -10.50 -17.13 -12.06
N VAL A 489 -10.54 -17.13 -13.40
CA VAL A 489 -11.77 -17.05 -14.23
C VAL A 489 -12.84 -18.08 -13.86
N THR A 490 -12.45 -19.19 -13.22
CA THR A 490 -13.33 -20.26 -12.72
C THR A 490 -14.18 -19.86 -11.51
N SER A 491 -13.76 -18.88 -10.71
CA SER A 491 -14.49 -18.53 -9.47
C SER A 491 -15.75 -17.69 -9.69
N GLY A 492 -15.91 -17.10 -10.88
CA GLY A 492 -17.14 -16.41 -11.30
C GLY A 492 -18.31 -17.34 -11.57
N TYR A 493 -18.06 -18.66 -11.68
CA TYR A 493 -19.09 -19.67 -11.92
C TYR A 493 -19.70 -20.25 -10.63
N ILE A 494 -19.03 -20.12 -9.48
CA ILE A 494 -19.49 -20.69 -8.21
C ILE A 494 -20.13 -19.59 -7.36
N LYS A 495 -21.47 -19.60 -7.25
CA LYS A 495 -22.19 -18.76 -6.28
C LYS A 495 -22.19 -19.47 -4.92
N THR A 496 -21.23 -19.16 -4.05
CA THR A 496 -21.27 -19.62 -2.66
C THR A 496 -22.43 -18.91 -1.94
N HIS A 497 -23.44 -19.65 -1.52
CA HIS A 497 -24.55 -19.13 -0.72
C HIS A 497 -24.03 -18.59 0.62
N ARG A 498 -24.64 -17.51 1.12
CA ARG A 498 -24.27 -16.88 2.41
C ARG A 498 -24.33 -17.87 3.57
N GLN A 499 -25.30 -18.79 3.56
CA GLN A 499 -25.38 -19.88 4.52
C GLN A 499 -24.10 -20.72 4.57
N VAL A 500 -23.50 -21.04 3.41
CA VAL A 500 -22.25 -21.81 3.35
C VAL A 500 -21.09 -21.03 3.96
N LEU A 501 -21.02 -19.72 3.75
CA LEU A 501 -20.02 -18.85 4.40
C LEU A 501 -20.23 -18.83 5.91
N LEU A 502 -21.47 -18.70 6.36
CA LEU A 502 -21.82 -18.71 7.79
C LEU A 502 -21.43 -20.05 8.43
N ASP A 503 -21.86 -21.17 7.86
CA ASP A 503 -21.57 -22.52 8.36
C ASP A 503 -20.06 -22.79 8.41
N ALA A 504 -19.33 -22.35 7.37
CA ALA A 504 -17.88 -22.46 7.35
C ALA A 504 -17.22 -21.60 8.44
N SER A 505 -17.64 -20.34 8.62
CA SER A 505 -17.10 -19.49 9.68
C SER A 505 -17.44 -20.03 11.06
N GLU A 506 -18.63 -20.56 11.27
CA GLU A 506 -19.10 -21.13 12.52
C GLU A 506 -18.34 -22.42 12.86
N LYS A 507 -18.06 -23.26 11.86
CA LYS A 507 -17.22 -24.46 12.04
C LYS A 507 -15.82 -24.11 12.52
N ILE A 508 -15.20 -23.06 11.99
CA ILE A 508 -13.88 -22.58 12.44
C ILE A 508 -13.96 -22.02 13.85
N ALA A 509 -14.97 -21.21 14.14
CA ALA A 509 -15.17 -20.65 15.48
C ALA A 509 -15.35 -21.76 16.52
N ASN A 510 -16.15 -22.79 16.23
CA ASN A 510 -16.35 -23.92 17.13
C ASN A 510 -15.07 -24.74 17.36
N TYR A 511 -14.26 -24.92 16.32
CA TYR A 511 -12.95 -25.57 16.44
C TYR A 511 -11.93 -24.74 17.25
N LEU A 512 -11.95 -23.41 17.15
CA LEU A 512 -11.16 -22.57 18.05
C LEU A 512 -11.68 -22.64 19.49
N ASN A 513 -13.00 -22.65 19.65
CA ASN A 513 -13.66 -22.69 20.95
C ASN A 513 -13.41 -24.02 21.68
N SER A 514 -13.21 -25.13 20.96
CA SER A 514 -12.88 -26.42 21.58
C SER A 514 -11.58 -26.40 22.38
N TYR A 515 -10.63 -25.52 22.03
CA TYR A 515 -9.41 -25.32 22.80
C TYR A 515 -9.61 -24.37 23.99
N ILE A 516 -10.58 -23.46 23.94
CA ILE A 516 -10.83 -22.47 25.00
C ILE A 516 -11.68 -23.06 26.13
N SER A 517 -12.67 -23.87 25.78
CA SER A 517 -13.59 -24.49 26.75
C SER A 517 -13.91 -25.91 26.28
N PRO A 518 -13.03 -26.88 26.57
CA PRO A 518 -13.19 -28.28 26.14
C PRO A 518 -14.52 -28.90 26.60
N ASP A 519 -15.01 -28.52 27.78
CA ASP A 519 -16.26 -29.01 28.36
C ASP A 519 -17.54 -28.46 27.70
N SER A 520 -17.41 -27.45 26.82
CA SER A 520 -18.55 -26.88 26.08
C SER A 520 -18.92 -27.69 24.83
N ILE A 521 -18.18 -28.76 24.53
CA ILE A 521 -18.42 -29.68 23.42
C ILE A 521 -19.21 -30.90 23.92
N GLN A 522 -20.40 -30.64 24.42
CA GLN A 522 -21.52 -31.45 23.95
C GLN A 522 -22.15 -30.58 22.86
N PRO A 523 -22.32 -31.06 21.61
CA PRO A 523 -23.20 -30.35 20.71
C PRO A 523 -24.48 -30.07 21.50
N LYS A 524 -24.86 -28.80 21.62
CA LYS A 524 -26.26 -28.50 21.91
C LYS A 524 -26.99 -29.09 20.74
N SER A 525 -27.44 -30.34 20.86
CA SER A 525 -28.64 -30.78 20.19
C SER A 525 -29.60 -29.62 20.44
N SER A 526 -30.13 -29.04 19.38
CA SER A 526 -31.35 -28.27 19.53
C SER A 526 -32.30 -29.16 20.33
N LYS A 527 -32.41 -28.92 21.64
CA LYS A 527 -33.57 -29.38 22.39
C LYS A 527 -34.71 -28.50 21.89
N GLN A 528 -35.14 -28.74 20.65
CA GLN A 528 -36.56 -28.84 20.43
C GLN A 528 -36.96 -29.99 21.34
N THR A 529 -37.49 -29.65 22.50
CA THR A 529 -38.34 -30.56 23.23
C THR A 529 -39.52 -30.80 22.30
N ILE A 530 -39.41 -31.80 21.42
CA ILE A 530 -40.58 -32.39 20.79
C ILE A 530 -41.23 -33.12 21.96
N GLU A 531 -42.29 -32.54 22.51
CA GLU A 531 -43.17 -33.30 23.39
C GLU A 531 -43.61 -34.54 22.60
N SER A 532 -43.44 -35.72 23.21
CA SER A 532 -43.73 -37.03 22.63
C SER A 532 -45.21 -37.22 22.24
N SER A 533 -46.05 -36.22 22.49
CA SER A 533 -47.46 -36.13 22.10
C SER A 533 -47.70 -35.86 20.61
N ASN A 534 -46.68 -35.51 19.82
CA ASN A 534 -46.84 -35.11 18.41
C ASN A 534 -46.31 -36.12 17.37
N VAL A 535 -45.89 -37.32 17.78
CA VAL A 535 -45.47 -38.37 16.84
C VAL A 535 -46.64 -39.33 16.65
N ASN A 536 -47.21 -39.36 15.44
CA ASN A 536 -48.26 -40.30 15.10
C ASN A 536 -47.61 -41.68 14.84
N ILE A 537 -47.85 -42.64 15.72
CA ILE A 537 -47.34 -44.01 15.62
C ILE A 537 -48.47 -44.88 15.10
N ASP A 538 -48.14 -45.83 14.23
CA ASP A 538 -49.11 -46.80 13.75
C ASP A 538 -49.77 -47.54 14.93
N LYS A 539 -51.10 -47.63 14.89
CA LYS A 539 -51.89 -48.27 15.95
C LYS A 539 -51.53 -49.74 16.09
N ASP A 540 -51.14 -50.40 15.00
CA ASP A 540 -50.81 -51.83 15.03
C ASP A 540 -49.53 -52.09 15.84
N ILE A 541 -48.52 -51.23 15.69
CA ILE A 541 -47.28 -51.28 16.49
C ILE A 541 -47.56 -51.00 17.97
N VAL A 542 -48.44 -50.02 18.25
CA VAL A 542 -48.83 -49.71 19.64
C VAL A 542 -49.57 -50.89 20.27
N ASN A 543 -50.46 -51.55 19.52
CA ASN A 543 -51.21 -52.71 19.98
C ASN A 543 -50.28 -53.91 20.24
N GLU A 544 -49.34 -54.18 19.33
CA GLU A 544 -48.35 -55.26 19.48
C GLU A 544 -47.46 -55.04 20.72
N LEU A 545 -46.91 -53.84 20.88
CA LEU A 545 -46.11 -53.49 22.06
C LEU A 545 -46.93 -53.55 23.36
N THR A 546 -48.21 -53.18 23.31
CA THR A 546 -49.12 -53.27 24.47
C THR A 546 -49.44 -54.72 24.81
N ALA A 547 -49.64 -55.58 23.82
CA ALA A 547 -49.85 -57.01 24.03
C ALA A 547 -48.61 -57.70 24.61
N GLN A 548 -47.41 -57.30 24.16
CA GLN A 548 -46.16 -57.93 24.57
C GLN A 548 -45.60 -57.41 25.90
N TYR A 549 -45.76 -56.11 26.19
CA TYR A 549 -45.11 -55.45 27.33
C TYR A 549 -46.09 -54.82 28.33
N GLY A 550 -47.40 -54.89 28.09
CA GLY A 550 -48.43 -54.41 29.01
C GLY A 550 -48.21 -52.97 29.47
N GLN A 551 -48.05 -52.78 30.78
CA GLN A 551 -47.85 -51.46 31.40
C GLN A 551 -46.55 -50.76 30.96
N ASP A 552 -45.54 -51.50 30.49
CA ASP A 552 -44.26 -50.95 30.03
C ASP A 552 -44.25 -50.55 28.55
N ALA A 553 -45.33 -50.81 27.81
CA ALA A 553 -45.41 -50.56 26.37
C ALA A 553 -45.13 -49.10 25.99
N SER A 554 -45.67 -48.15 26.77
CA SER A 554 -45.43 -46.71 26.56
C SER A 554 -43.95 -46.33 26.73
N LYS A 555 -43.26 -46.96 27.69
CA LYS A 555 -41.83 -46.73 27.91
C LYS A 555 -40.99 -47.31 26.76
N LYS A 556 -41.31 -48.52 26.30
CA LYS A 556 -40.64 -49.18 25.17
C LYS A 556 -40.82 -48.40 23.86
N THR A 557 -42.03 -47.89 23.63
CA THR A 557 -42.35 -47.03 22.49
C THR A 557 -41.46 -45.77 22.49
N ASN A 558 -41.32 -45.12 23.65
CA ASN A 558 -40.44 -43.96 23.79
C ASN A 558 -38.96 -44.28 23.56
N ASP A 559 -38.48 -45.44 24.02
CA ASP A 559 -37.10 -45.88 23.79
C ASP A 559 -36.83 -46.16 22.30
N LEU A 560 -37.78 -46.76 21.58
CA LEU A 560 -37.69 -46.98 20.12
C LEU A 560 -37.63 -45.66 19.35
N ILE A 561 -38.46 -44.67 19.70
CA ILE A 561 -38.42 -43.33 19.10
C ILE A 561 -37.05 -42.68 19.32
N ARG A 562 -36.50 -42.77 20.53
CA ARG A 562 -35.17 -42.24 20.85
C ARG A 562 -34.08 -42.91 20.02
N ILE A 563 -34.14 -44.23 19.86
CA ILE A 563 -33.19 -44.99 19.03
C ILE A 563 -33.29 -44.58 17.56
N ALA A 564 -34.51 -44.47 17.02
CA ALA A 564 -34.73 -44.06 15.63
C ALA A 564 -34.21 -42.63 15.36
N LEU A 565 -34.46 -41.69 16.29
CA LEU A 565 -33.93 -40.32 16.20
C LEU A 565 -32.40 -40.29 16.32
N ALA A 566 -31.83 -41.10 17.21
CA ALA A 566 -30.38 -41.22 17.34
C ALA A 566 -29.75 -41.81 16.06
N LEU A 567 -30.35 -42.83 15.45
CA LEU A 567 -29.91 -43.42 14.18
C LEU A 567 -29.98 -42.40 13.03
N LYS A 568 -31.06 -41.62 12.93
CA LYS A 568 -31.19 -40.54 11.93
C LYS A 568 -30.10 -39.48 12.07
N SER A 569 -29.76 -39.11 13.31
CA SER A 569 -28.75 -38.07 13.58
C SER A 569 -27.31 -38.55 13.44
N LEU A 570 -27.01 -39.76 13.92
CA LEU A 570 -25.64 -40.26 14.04
C LEU A 570 -25.23 -41.14 12.86
N ASN A 571 -26.18 -41.81 12.21
CA ASN A 571 -25.94 -42.78 11.13
C ASN A 571 -26.97 -42.63 9.99
N PRO A 572 -27.00 -41.49 9.28
CA PRO A 572 -28.05 -41.16 8.31
C PRO A 572 -28.13 -42.16 7.13
N ASN A 573 -27.02 -42.81 6.76
CA ASN A 573 -27.02 -43.84 5.71
C ASN A 573 -27.75 -45.12 6.14
N ILE A 574 -27.66 -45.50 7.42
CA ILE A 574 -28.37 -46.67 7.97
C ILE A 574 -29.85 -46.36 8.08
N TYR A 575 -30.20 -45.17 8.57
CA TYR A 575 -31.58 -44.71 8.65
C TYR A 575 -32.26 -44.69 7.28
N LYS A 576 -31.59 -44.16 6.25
CA LYS A 576 -32.10 -44.14 4.87
C LYS A 576 -32.27 -45.56 4.29
N LYS A 577 -31.40 -46.50 4.68
CA LYS A 577 -31.53 -47.91 4.28
C LYS A 577 -32.74 -48.59 4.93
N LEU A 578 -33.02 -48.28 6.20
CA LEU A 578 -34.21 -48.76 6.92
C LEU A 578 -35.52 -48.19 6.35
N GLU A 579 -35.53 -46.91 5.98
CA GLU A 579 -36.65 -46.22 5.34
C GLU A 579 -36.96 -46.78 3.93
N LEU A 580 -35.92 -47.18 3.19
CA LEU A 580 -36.07 -47.84 1.90
C LEU A 580 -36.60 -49.28 2.05
N THR A 581 -36.15 -50.04 3.06
CA THR A 581 -36.66 -51.39 3.32
C THR A 581 -38.13 -51.42 3.75
N THR A 582 -38.67 -50.34 4.32
CA THR A 582 -40.12 -50.29 4.66
C THR A 582 -41.03 -50.01 3.46
N ASN A 583 -40.52 -49.40 2.39
CA ASN A 583 -41.31 -49.14 1.17
C ASN A 583 -41.26 -50.29 0.15
N GLU A 584 -40.28 -51.18 0.22
CA GLU A 584 -40.11 -52.31 -0.72
C GLU A 584 -40.68 -53.65 -0.22
N PHE A 585 -41.16 -53.75 1.02
CA PHE A 585 -41.72 -55.00 1.61
C PHE A 585 -43.18 -54.88 2.06
N ALA A 586 -44.01 -54.14 1.32
CA ALA A 586 -45.46 -54.21 1.46
C ALA A 586 -46.05 -55.29 0.53
N GLU A 587 -45.64 -56.54 0.73
CA GLU A 587 -46.34 -57.75 0.27
C GLU A 587 -45.65 -58.93 0.96
N PHE A 588 -46.08 -59.25 2.17
CA PHE A 588 -45.88 -60.59 2.72
C PHE A 588 -47.02 -61.45 2.17
N GLU A 589 -46.71 -62.38 1.27
CA GLU A 589 -47.66 -63.42 0.87
C GLU A 589 -47.78 -64.46 2.00
N ASP A 590 -49.02 -64.83 2.34
CA ASP A 590 -49.38 -65.80 3.38
C ASP A 590 -48.83 -67.22 3.16
N SER A 591 -48.07 -67.48 2.09
CA SER A 591 -47.48 -68.78 1.77
C SER A 591 -46.23 -69.13 2.58
N ASP A 592 -45.60 -68.16 3.26
CA ASP A 592 -44.34 -68.41 3.99
C ASP A 592 -44.53 -69.00 5.40
N PHE A 593 -45.78 -69.26 5.82
CA PHE A 593 -46.11 -69.84 7.12
C PHE A 593 -46.93 -71.15 7.08
N SER A 594 -47.20 -71.73 5.91
CA SER A 594 -47.80 -73.08 5.84
C SER A 594 -46.71 -74.15 5.80
N GLY A 595 -46.66 -74.99 6.84
CA GLY A 595 -45.71 -76.08 6.96
C GLY A 595 -45.98 -77.25 6.01
N ASP A 596 -44.89 -77.83 5.53
CA ASP A 596 -44.60 -79.27 5.46
C ASP A 596 -43.09 -79.48 5.61
#